data_AF-A0A6P5YFU8-F1
#
_entry.id   AF-A0A6P5YFU8-F1
#
_cell.length_a   1.000
_cell.length_b   1.000
_cell.length_c   1.000
_cell.angle_alpha   90.00
_cell.angle_beta   90.00
_cell.angle_gamma   90.00
#
_symmetry.space_group_name_H-M   'P 1'
#
loop_
_entity.id
_entity.type
_entity.pdbx_description
1 polymer ?
#
loop_
_entity_poly.entity_id
_entity_poly.type
_entity_poly.pdbx_seq_one_letter_code
_entity_poly.pdbx_strand_id
1 'polypeptide(L)'
;MSIESSFIPQTLTLKSSSVIETARKSSWAPLKFSKYQTDPSRSRNFAARSSLSVENGGFKQFPNRVGEKDGVIIVDHGSRRRESNLMINEFVAMFREKTGYPIVEPAHMELAEPSISDAFRLCVQRGAGRVIVSPFFLFPGRHWHQDIPLLTADAAKEHPGVSYIITAPLGLHELLVDVVNDRIKHCLSHVSGDADECAACAGTSKCKLY
;
A
#
# COMPACT_ATOMS: atom_id res chain seq x y z
N MET A 1 -70.27 39.52 -23.89
CA MET A 1 -69.24 38.47 -23.75
C MET A 1 -67.91 39.22 -23.70
N SER A 2 -67.55 39.80 -22.56
CA SER A 2 -66.79 39.16 -21.45
C SER A 2 -65.32 38.94 -21.88
N ILE A 3 -64.25 39.44 -21.26
CA ILE A 3 -63.96 40.39 -20.15
C ILE A 3 -62.49 40.83 -20.39
N GLU A 4 -62.12 42.06 -20.03
CA GLU A 4 -60.75 42.58 -19.96
C GLU A 4 -59.90 41.84 -18.91
N SER A 5 -58.58 41.79 -19.10
CA SER A 5 -57.64 41.42 -18.04
C SER A 5 -56.41 42.32 -18.07
N SER A 6 -56.36 43.20 -17.07
CA SER A 6 -55.25 44.05 -16.69
C SER A 6 -54.49 43.40 -15.53
N PHE A 7 -53.17 43.27 -15.67
CA PHE A 7 -52.28 42.73 -14.64
C PHE A 7 -51.48 43.88 -13.98
N ILE A 8 -51.65 44.04 -12.67
CA ILE A 8 -50.75 44.77 -11.76
C ILE A 8 -50.40 43.80 -10.62
N PRO A 9 -49.12 43.68 -10.18
CA PRO A 9 -48.69 42.65 -9.24
C PRO A 9 -48.79 43.14 -7.78
N GLN A 10 -49.14 42.23 -6.86
CA GLN A 10 -49.02 42.47 -5.42
C GLN A 10 -48.48 41.24 -4.67
N THR A 11 -47.32 41.48 -4.04
CA THR A 11 -46.83 41.03 -2.72
C THR A 11 -46.94 39.55 -2.32
N LEU A 12 -45.77 38.91 -2.34
CA LEU A 12 -45.45 37.67 -1.62
C LEU A 12 -45.26 37.95 -0.13
N THR A 13 -46.12 37.36 0.70
CA THR A 13 -45.76 36.95 2.06
C THR A 13 -46.34 35.56 2.29
N LEU A 14 -45.48 34.56 2.47
CA LEU A 14 -45.91 33.25 2.95
C LEU A 14 -45.04 32.82 4.13
N LYS A 15 -45.78 32.46 5.18
CA LYS A 15 -45.34 32.06 6.51
C LYS A 15 -44.64 30.71 6.48
N SER A 16 -43.78 30.55 7.48
CA SER A 16 -43.08 29.34 7.90
C SER A 16 -44.00 28.13 8.11
N SER A 17 -43.48 26.96 7.74
CA SER A 17 -43.78 25.72 8.45
C SER A 17 -42.51 24.87 8.52
N SER A 18 -42.21 24.44 9.74
CA SER A 18 -41.04 23.71 10.19
C SER A 18 -41.01 22.28 9.67
N VAL A 19 -39.88 21.87 9.09
CA VAL A 19 -39.50 20.46 8.95
C VAL A 19 -38.23 20.24 9.76
N ILE A 20 -38.32 19.36 10.75
CA ILE A 20 -37.27 19.01 11.69
C ILE A 20 -36.26 18.12 10.95
N GLU A 21 -35.10 18.69 10.62
CA GLU A 21 -33.97 17.97 10.04
C GLU A 21 -33.20 17.26 11.16
N THR A 22 -33.34 15.94 11.23
CA THR A 22 -32.62 15.11 12.20
C THR A 22 -31.19 14.90 11.71
N ALA A 23 -30.28 15.77 12.17
CA ALA A 23 -28.85 15.66 11.94
C ALA A 23 -28.27 14.37 12.56
N ARG A 24 -28.00 13.35 11.73
CA ARG A 24 -27.09 12.25 12.09
C ARG A 24 -25.66 12.80 12.13
N LYS A 25 -25.19 13.16 13.33
CA LYS A 25 -23.77 13.44 13.59
C LYS A 25 -22.96 12.17 13.34
N SER A 26 -22.27 12.10 12.20
CA SER A 26 -21.18 11.15 12.02
C SER A 26 -19.98 11.66 12.81
N SER A 27 -19.60 10.94 13.88
CA SER A 27 -18.39 11.27 14.64
C SER A 27 -17.17 10.71 13.92
N TRP A 28 -16.66 11.47 12.95
CA TRP A 28 -15.30 11.26 12.46
C TRP A 28 -14.33 11.80 13.50
N ALA A 29 -13.75 10.91 14.30
CA ALA A 29 -12.61 11.25 15.12
C ALA A 29 -11.38 11.41 14.20
N PRO A 30 -10.64 12.53 14.25
CA PRO A 30 -9.41 12.65 13.49
C PRO A 30 -8.39 11.62 14.01
N LEU A 31 -7.81 10.86 13.08
CA LEU A 31 -6.67 9.98 13.35
C LEU A 31 -5.60 10.80 14.06
N LYS A 32 -5.29 10.44 15.31
CA LYS A 32 -4.16 11.02 16.03
C LYS A 32 -2.89 10.51 15.36
N PHE A 33 -2.27 11.36 14.54
CA PHE A 33 -0.92 11.17 14.06
C PHE A 33 0.02 11.09 15.26
N SER A 34 0.40 9.86 15.63
CA SER A 34 1.53 9.67 16.53
C SER A 34 2.76 10.18 15.78
N LYS A 35 3.35 11.26 16.30
CA LYS A 35 4.63 11.77 15.82
C LYS A 35 5.63 10.63 15.98
N TYR A 36 5.99 9.96 14.88
CA TYR A 36 7.20 9.15 14.85
C TYR A 36 8.35 10.11 15.13
N GLN A 37 8.85 10.08 16.35
CA GLN A 37 10.09 10.77 16.70
C GLN A 37 11.21 10.01 15.99
N THR A 38 11.77 10.65 14.98
CA THR A 38 13.03 10.24 14.37
C THR A 38 14.14 10.49 15.38
N ASP A 39 14.77 9.41 15.87
CA ASP A 39 16.01 9.46 16.63
C ASP A 39 17.12 9.96 15.67
N PRO A 40 17.76 11.13 15.89
CA PRO A 40 18.66 11.73 14.91
C PRO A 40 20.03 11.05 14.76
N SER A 41 20.23 9.84 15.28
CA SER A 41 21.58 9.28 15.51
C SER A 41 21.96 8.04 14.68
N ARG A 42 21.33 7.79 13.52
CA ARG A 42 21.68 6.63 12.69
C ARG A 42 21.86 6.93 11.20
N SER A 43 22.79 7.83 10.90
CA SER A 43 23.54 7.70 9.64
C SER A 43 24.29 6.36 9.66
N ARG A 44 23.93 5.44 8.76
CA ARG A 44 24.76 4.25 8.48
C ARG A 44 24.86 3.99 7.00
N ASN A 45 26.01 4.41 6.49
CA ASN A 45 26.63 3.92 5.28
C ASN A 45 26.57 2.37 5.23
N PHE A 46 25.95 1.82 4.18
CA PHE A 46 26.10 0.42 3.80
C PHE A 46 27.48 0.23 3.16
N ALA A 47 28.50 0.09 4.01
CA ALA A 47 29.80 -0.43 3.60
C ALA A 47 29.93 -1.86 4.13
N ALA A 48 30.24 -2.79 3.22
CA ALA A 48 30.51 -4.18 3.51
C ALA A 48 31.55 -4.34 4.63
N ARG A 49 31.26 -5.20 5.61
CA ARG A 49 32.29 -5.74 6.50
C ARG A 49 32.17 -7.26 6.53
N SER A 50 33.14 -7.89 5.90
CA SER A 50 33.57 -9.25 6.13
C SER A 50 34.28 -9.35 7.49
N SER A 51 34.02 -10.42 8.24
CA SER A 51 35.04 -11.29 8.88
C SER A 51 34.41 -12.14 10.01
N LEU A 52 34.80 -13.41 10.02
CA LEU A 52 34.42 -14.49 10.93
C LEU A 52 34.73 -14.22 12.41
N SER A 53 33.86 -14.75 13.29
CA SER A 53 34.24 -15.34 14.57
C SER A 53 33.14 -16.27 15.07
N VAL A 54 33.49 -17.54 15.25
CA VAL A 54 32.69 -18.58 15.91
C VAL A 54 32.85 -18.41 17.41
N GLU A 55 31.76 -18.17 18.14
CA GLU A 55 31.67 -18.52 19.56
C GLU A 55 30.27 -19.09 19.90
N ASN A 56 30.31 -20.25 20.55
CA ASN A 56 29.16 -20.99 21.07
C ASN A 56 28.50 -20.24 22.23
N GLY A 57 27.21 -19.95 22.11
CA GLY A 57 26.42 -19.42 23.23
C GLY A 57 24.97 -19.14 22.84
N GLY A 58 24.08 -20.09 23.16
CA GLY A 58 22.61 -19.95 23.27
C GLY A 58 21.93 -18.93 22.34
N PHE A 59 21.33 -19.43 21.25
CA PHE A 59 20.39 -18.67 20.42
C PHE A 59 19.21 -18.16 21.26
N LYS A 60 19.33 -16.97 21.85
CA LYS A 60 18.17 -16.12 22.10
C LYS A 60 17.77 -15.53 20.75
N GLN A 61 16.90 -16.25 20.05
CA GLN A 61 16.29 -15.77 18.81
C GLN A 61 15.61 -14.43 19.08
N PHE A 62 15.97 -13.40 18.31
CA PHE A 62 15.27 -12.12 18.34
C PHE A 62 13.93 -12.31 17.60
N PRO A 63 12.76 -12.19 18.25
CA PRO A 63 11.46 -12.36 17.57
C PRO A 63 11.12 -11.25 16.56
N ASN A 64 11.99 -10.23 16.42
CA ASN A 64 11.74 -8.98 15.69
C ASN A 64 12.48 -8.88 14.34
N ARG A 65 12.94 -10.00 13.76
CA ARG A 65 13.57 -10.02 12.43
C ARG A 65 12.94 -11.09 11.55
N VAL A 66 13.07 -10.91 10.24
CA VAL A 66 12.72 -11.95 9.26
C VAL A 66 13.78 -13.04 9.35
N GLY A 67 13.35 -14.27 9.61
CA GLY A 67 14.19 -15.46 9.73
C GLY A 67 14.11 -16.38 8.51
N GLU A 68 14.94 -17.42 8.50
CA GLU A 68 15.05 -18.40 7.41
C GLU A 68 13.75 -19.15 7.09
N LYS A 69 12.79 -19.16 8.02
CA LYS A 69 11.48 -19.81 7.87
C LYS A 69 10.32 -18.82 7.76
N ASP A 70 10.61 -17.56 7.45
CA ASP A 70 9.58 -16.58 7.18
C ASP A 70 9.32 -16.49 5.67
N GLY A 71 8.05 -16.57 5.29
CA GLY A 71 7.56 -16.22 3.96
C GLY A 71 7.01 -14.80 3.95
N VAL A 72 7.36 -14.01 2.94
CA VAL A 72 6.77 -12.67 2.73
C VAL A 72 5.83 -12.72 1.53
N ILE A 73 4.60 -12.27 1.72
CA ILE A 73 3.66 -12.04 0.62
C ILE A 73 3.56 -10.53 0.41
N ILE A 74 3.83 -10.06 -0.79
CA ILE A 74 3.61 -8.66 -1.19
C ILE A 74 2.30 -8.59 -1.95
N VAL A 75 1.31 -7.89 -1.38
CA VAL A 75 -0.08 -7.89 -1.88
C VAL A 75 -0.44 -6.55 -2.49
N ASP A 76 -0.88 -6.50 -3.74
CA ASP A 76 -1.56 -5.33 -4.31
C ASP A 76 -3.05 -5.60 -4.56
N HIS A 77 -3.77 -4.69 -5.22
CA HIS A 77 -5.19 -4.87 -5.54
C HIS A 77 -5.43 -5.89 -6.67
N GLY A 78 -4.43 -6.10 -7.52
CA GLY A 78 -4.58 -6.61 -8.88
C GLY A 78 -5.14 -5.55 -9.83
N SER A 79 -5.07 -5.86 -11.12
CA SER A 79 -5.57 -5.03 -12.21
C SER A 79 -6.16 -5.91 -13.30
N ARG A 80 -7.14 -5.38 -14.03
CA ARG A 80 -7.63 -6.01 -15.26
C ARG A 80 -6.61 -5.97 -16.40
N ARG A 81 -5.60 -5.10 -16.30
CA ARG A 81 -4.50 -5.00 -17.26
C ARG A 81 -3.38 -5.93 -16.83
N ARG A 82 -3.05 -6.91 -17.69
CA ARG A 82 -2.03 -7.91 -17.41
C ARG A 82 -0.67 -7.26 -17.13
N GLU A 83 -0.32 -6.22 -17.86
CA GLU A 83 0.95 -5.49 -17.74
C GLU A 83 1.11 -4.91 -16.34
N SER A 84 0.02 -4.40 -15.74
CA SER A 84 0.06 -3.89 -14.37
C SER A 84 0.34 -5.00 -13.35
N ASN A 85 -0.23 -6.19 -13.55
CA ASN A 85 0.00 -7.34 -12.68
C ASN A 85 1.44 -7.87 -12.80
N LEU A 86 2.12 -7.67 -13.93
CA LEU A 86 3.53 -8.06 -14.06
C LEU A 86 4.46 -7.18 -13.21
N MET A 87 4.08 -5.92 -12.94
CA MET A 87 4.92 -5.01 -12.15
C MET A 87 5.12 -5.48 -10.70
N ILE A 88 4.13 -6.14 -10.08
CA ILE A 88 4.32 -6.66 -8.72
C ILE A 88 5.33 -7.82 -8.70
N ASN A 89 5.39 -8.62 -9.78
CA ASN A 89 6.37 -9.70 -9.91
C ASN A 89 7.79 -9.13 -10.01
N GLU A 90 7.96 -8.07 -10.81
CA GLU A 90 9.24 -7.34 -10.90
C GLU A 90 9.62 -6.73 -9.56
N PHE A 91 8.66 -6.12 -8.85
CA PHE A 91 8.90 -5.58 -7.51
C PHE A 91 9.31 -6.66 -6.50
N VAL A 92 8.65 -7.81 -6.50
CA VAL A 92 9.01 -8.95 -5.64
C VAL A 92 10.42 -9.46 -5.96
N ALA A 93 10.82 -9.52 -7.23
CA ALA A 93 12.17 -9.90 -7.62
C ALA A 93 13.20 -8.88 -7.10
N MET A 94 12.97 -7.59 -7.32
CA MET A 94 13.83 -6.51 -6.78
C MET A 94 13.91 -6.53 -5.26
N PHE A 95 12.77 -6.76 -4.59
CA PHE A 95 12.70 -6.82 -3.14
C PHE A 95 13.53 -7.99 -2.61
N ARG A 96 13.40 -9.17 -3.22
CA ARG A 96 14.17 -10.36 -2.85
C ARG A 96 15.67 -10.13 -3.03
N GLU A 97 16.08 -9.58 -4.17
CA GLU A 97 17.49 -9.27 -4.46
C GLU A 97 18.07 -8.26 -3.46
N LYS A 98 17.33 -7.19 -3.14
CA LYS A 98 17.79 -6.13 -2.24
C LYS A 98 17.82 -6.55 -0.76
N THR A 99 16.90 -7.43 -0.33
CA THR A 99 16.74 -7.80 1.09
C THR A 99 17.38 -9.14 1.45
N GLY A 100 17.57 -10.02 0.47
CA GLY A 100 18.04 -11.39 0.69
C GLY A 100 17.01 -12.32 1.32
N TYR A 101 15.73 -11.93 1.41
CA TYR A 101 14.71 -12.79 2.02
C TYR A 101 14.47 -14.05 1.17
N PRO A 102 14.45 -15.25 1.78
CA PRO A 102 14.50 -16.50 1.02
C PRO A 102 13.18 -16.83 0.32
N ILE A 103 12.05 -16.48 0.94
CA ILE A 103 10.71 -16.81 0.45
C ILE A 103 9.93 -15.50 0.31
N VAL A 104 9.73 -15.06 -0.93
CA VAL A 104 8.94 -13.86 -1.25
C VAL A 104 8.01 -14.17 -2.42
N GLU A 105 6.71 -14.04 -2.19
CA GLU A 105 5.67 -14.29 -3.20
C GLU A 105 4.85 -13.01 -3.49
N PRO A 106 4.47 -12.78 -4.75
CA PRO A 106 3.46 -11.78 -5.09
C PRO A 106 2.06 -12.33 -4.78
N ALA A 107 1.11 -11.43 -4.51
CA ALA A 107 -0.30 -11.74 -4.53
C ALA A 107 -1.14 -10.55 -4.96
N HIS A 108 -2.33 -10.84 -5.47
CA HIS A 108 -3.37 -9.86 -5.78
C HIS A 108 -4.60 -10.15 -4.93
N MET A 109 -5.27 -9.09 -4.50
CA MET A 109 -6.42 -9.21 -3.60
C MET A 109 -7.71 -9.70 -4.29
N GLU A 110 -8.01 -9.24 -5.51
CA GLU A 110 -9.31 -9.51 -6.15
C GLU A 110 -9.26 -9.65 -7.68
N LEU A 111 -8.41 -8.87 -8.36
CA LEU A 111 -8.54 -8.65 -9.82
C LEU A 111 -7.63 -9.51 -10.69
N ALA A 112 -6.74 -10.30 -10.09
CA ALA A 112 -5.74 -11.08 -10.79
C ALA A 112 -5.25 -12.25 -9.94
N GLU A 113 -4.49 -13.14 -10.56
CA GLU A 113 -3.80 -14.25 -9.89
C GLU A 113 -2.29 -14.01 -9.90
N PRO A 114 -1.54 -14.46 -8.88
CA PRO A 114 -1.98 -15.34 -7.79
C PRO A 114 -2.75 -14.63 -6.66
N SER A 115 -3.73 -15.32 -6.08
CA SER A 115 -4.45 -14.88 -4.89
C SER A 115 -3.58 -14.90 -3.62
N ILE A 116 -4.06 -14.26 -2.54
CA ILE A 116 -3.42 -14.35 -1.21
C ILE A 116 -3.31 -15.82 -0.76
N SER A 117 -4.34 -16.64 -1.04
CA SER A 117 -4.34 -18.06 -0.68
C SER A 117 -3.25 -18.83 -1.42
N ASP A 118 -3.11 -18.59 -2.73
CA ASP A 118 -2.06 -19.22 -3.53
C ASP A 118 -0.67 -18.87 -3.06
N ALA A 119 -0.42 -17.59 -2.79
CA ALA A 119 0.86 -17.11 -2.28
C ALA A 119 1.17 -17.68 -0.88
N PHE A 120 0.16 -17.79 -0.02
CA PHE A 120 0.30 -18.40 1.31
C PHE A 120 0.71 -19.86 1.20
N ARG A 121 -0.04 -20.63 0.40
CA ARG A 121 0.26 -22.04 0.13
C ARG A 121 1.67 -22.22 -0.42
N LEU A 122 2.11 -21.37 -1.35
CA LEU A 122 3.47 -21.42 -1.91
C LEU A 122 4.55 -21.11 -0.86
N CYS A 123 4.32 -20.13 0.01
CA CYS A 123 5.23 -19.86 1.13
C CYS A 123 5.39 -21.10 2.03
N VAL A 124 4.28 -21.76 2.39
CA VAL A 124 4.28 -22.96 3.23
C VAL A 124 4.98 -24.13 2.52
N GLN A 125 4.72 -24.33 1.22
CA GLN A 125 5.40 -25.36 0.42
C GLN A 125 6.93 -25.14 0.36
N ARG A 126 7.37 -23.89 0.42
CA ARG A 126 8.80 -23.52 0.48
C ARG A 126 9.39 -23.60 1.89
N GLY A 127 8.62 -24.03 2.89
CA GLY A 127 9.08 -24.28 4.25
C GLY A 127 8.86 -23.13 5.24
N ALA A 128 8.01 -22.15 4.90
CA ALA A 128 7.67 -21.07 5.83
C ALA A 128 6.91 -21.60 7.06
N GLY A 129 7.40 -21.30 8.26
CA GLY A 129 6.71 -21.51 9.55
C GLY A 129 5.97 -20.26 10.04
N ARG A 130 6.22 -19.11 9.41
CA ARG A 130 5.47 -17.87 9.60
C ARG A 130 5.33 -17.12 8.28
N VAL A 131 4.17 -16.54 8.03
CA VAL A 131 3.88 -15.73 6.83
C VAL A 131 3.66 -14.26 7.19
N ILE A 132 4.36 -13.36 6.51
CA ILE A 132 4.28 -11.91 6.68
C ILE A 132 3.57 -11.35 5.45
N VAL A 133 2.33 -10.90 5.62
CA VAL A 133 1.54 -10.32 4.54
C VAL A 133 1.74 -8.80 4.54
N SER A 134 2.35 -8.28 3.49
CA SER A 134 2.73 -6.88 3.34
C SER A 134 1.90 -6.19 2.24
N PRO A 135 0.92 -5.35 2.59
CA PRO A 135 0.14 -4.59 1.62
C PRO A 135 1.00 -3.54 0.89
N PHE A 136 1.03 -3.59 -0.43
CA PHE A 136 1.68 -2.63 -1.31
C PHE A 136 0.75 -1.45 -1.65
N PHE A 137 0.22 -0.79 -0.61
CA PHE A 137 -0.72 0.33 -0.73
C PHE A 137 -0.12 1.62 -0.16
N LEU A 138 -0.46 2.77 -0.76
CA LEU A 138 0.03 4.07 -0.29
C LEU A 138 -0.65 4.53 1.00
N PHE A 139 -1.92 4.18 1.21
CA PHE A 139 -2.68 4.66 2.37
C PHE A 139 -3.49 3.53 3.02
N PRO A 140 -3.72 3.59 4.34
CA PRO A 140 -4.67 2.70 4.99
C PRO A 140 -6.09 2.98 4.49
N GLY A 141 -6.87 1.92 4.33
CA GLY A 141 -8.25 1.97 3.83
C GLY A 141 -8.99 0.66 4.12
N ARG A 142 -10.20 0.50 3.56
CA ARG A 142 -11.04 -0.69 3.78
C ARG A 142 -10.26 -1.99 3.54
N HIS A 143 -9.53 -2.05 2.44
CA HIS A 143 -8.76 -3.24 2.04
C HIS A 143 -7.73 -3.68 3.09
N TRP A 144 -7.04 -2.71 3.71
CA TRP A 144 -6.10 -3.01 4.78
C TRP A 144 -6.81 -3.39 6.10
N HIS A 145 -7.92 -2.71 6.42
CA HIS A 145 -8.64 -2.92 7.68
C HIS A 145 -9.47 -4.21 7.71
N GLN A 146 -9.95 -4.69 6.57
CA GLN A 146 -10.99 -5.73 6.51
C GLN A 146 -10.62 -6.85 5.54
N ASP A 147 -10.38 -6.52 4.27
CA ASP A 147 -10.29 -7.53 3.21
C ASP A 147 -9.03 -8.39 3.32
N ILE A 148 -7.84 -7.78 3.42
CA ILE A 148 -6.58 -8.54 3.58
C ILE A 148 -6.58 -9.40 4.85
N PRO A 149 -7.00 -8.88 6.03
CA PRO A 149 -7.17 -9.71 7.22
C PRO A 149 -8.07 -10.92 7.04
N LEU A 150 -9.22 -10.74 6.39
CA LEU A 150 -10.17 -11.83 6.14
C LEU A 150 -9.58 -12.88 5.21
N LEU A 151 -9.06 -12.46 4.05
CA LEU A 151 -8.48 -13.35 3.04
C LEU A 151 -7.26 -14.11 3.58
N THR A 152 -6.41 -13.45 4.37
CA THR A 152 -5.24 -14.08 5.00
C THR A 152 -5.67 -15.11 6.05
N ALA A 153 -6.67 -14.77 6.87
CA ALA A 153 -7.21 -15.70 7.87
C ALA A 153 -7.84 -16.94 7.21
N ASP A 154 -8.55 -16.77 6.10
CA ASP A 154 -9.11 -17.88 5.33
C ASP A 154 -8.01 -18.78 4.75
N ALA A 155 -6.97 -18.21 4.14
CA ALA A 155 -5.82 -18.97 3.64
C ALA A 155 -5.10 -19.74 4.76
N ALA A 156 -4.95 -19.14 5.94
CA ALA A 156 -4.25 -19.76 7.07
C ALA A 156 -5.00 -20.98 7.65
N LYS A 157 -6.32 -21.10 7.46
CA LYS A 157 -7.10 -22.26 7.95
C LYS A 157 -6.62 -23.58 7.36
N GLU A 158 -6.08 -23.56 6.15
CA GLU A 158 -5.55 -24.75 5.47
C GLU A 158 -4.17 -25.18 6.00
N HIS A 159 -3.54 -24.37 6.84
CA HIS A 159 -2.16 -24.57 7.32
C HIS A 159 -2.05 -24.44 8.85
N PRO A 160 -2.71 -25.33 9.63
CA PRO A 160 -2.69 -25.29 11.09
C PRO A 160 -1.27 -25.59 11.60
N GLY A 161 -0.55 -24.54 12.03
CA GLY A 161 0.86 -24.62 12.45
C GLY A 161 1.73 -23.51 11.86
N VAL A 162 1.21 -22.78 10.86
CA VAL A 162 1.87 -21.61 10.29
C VAL A 162 1.26 -20.35 10.89
N SER A 163 2.07 -19.59 11.61
CA SER A 163 1.63 -18.29 12.14
C SER A 163 1.65 -17.22 11.04
N TYR A 164 0.90 -16.13 11.21
CA TYR A 164 0.97 -15.02 10.25
C TYR A 164 0.82 -13.66 10.92
N ILE A 165 1.33 -12.64 10.25
CA ILE A 165 1.13 -11.22 10.60
C ILE A 165 0.79 -10.43 9.34
N ILE A 166 0.06 -9.33 9.51
CA ILE A 166 -0.21 -8.36 8.46
C ILE A 166 0.47 -7.05 8.85
N THR A 167 1.30 -6.52 7.97
CA THR A 167 2.04 -5.29 8.26
C THR A 167 1.17 -4.06 8.03
N ALA A 168 1.68 -2.89 8.42
CA ALA A 168 1.19 -1.64 7.87
C ALA A 168 1.36 -1.62 6.33
N PRO A 169 0.50 -0.91 5.59
CA PRO A 169 0.78 -0.58 4.20
C PRO A 169 1.97 0.38 4.13
N LEU A 170 2.42 0.77 2.93
CA LEU A 170 3.53 1.72 2.77
C LEU A 170 3.29 3.02 3.54
N GLY A 171 2.07 3.55 3.49
CA GLY A 171 1.65 4.68 4.33
C GLY A 171 2.47 5.95 4.10
N LEU A 172 2.49 6.83 5.10
CA LEU A 172 3.34 8.02 5.10
C LEU A 172 4.74 7.66 5.61
N HIS A 173 5.54 7.05 4.75
CA HIS A 173 6.93 6.69 5.04
C HIS A 173 7.89 7.73 4.44
N GLU A 174 8.93 8.14 5.17
CA GLU A 174 9.87 9.18 4.72
C GLU A 174 10.53 8.84 3.38
N LEU A 175 10.91 7.57 3.16
CA LEU A 175 11.46 7.10 1.88
C LEU A 175 10.53 7.32 0.67
N LEU A 176 9.20 7.42 0.87
CA LEU A 176 8.30 7.76 -0.25
C LEU A 176 8.45 9.22 -0.67
N VAL A 177 8.86 10.11 0.23
CA VAL A 177 9.22 11.50 -0.12
C VAL A 177 10.38 11.50 -1.10
N ASP A 178 11.39 10.68 -0.85
CA ASP A 178 12.55 10.54 -1.73
C ASP A 178 12.15 9.98 -3.10
N VAL A 179 11.33 8.93 -3.14
CA VAL A 179 10.84 8.35 -4.40
C VAL A 179 10.03 9.37 -5.22
N VAL A 180 9.15 10.15 -4.57
CA VAL A 180 8.37 11.18 -5.26
C VAL A 180 9.28 12.28 -5.79
N ASN A 181 10.23 12.77 -4.99
CA ASN A 181 11.17 13.81 -5.38
C ASN A 181 12.10 13.34 -6.52
N ASP A 182 12.58 12.10 -6.47
CA ASP A 182 13.35 11.46 -7.54
C ASP A 182 12.58 11.45 -8.86
N ARG A 183 11.31 11.03 -8.83
CA ARG A 183 10.45 11.05 -10.02
C ARG A 183 10.23 12.46 -10.57
N ILE A 184 9.98 13.44 -9.71
CA ILE A 184 9.83 14.84 -10.12
C ILE A 184 11.10 15.34 -10.80
N LYS A 185 12.26 15.17 -10.15
CA LYS A 185 13.56 15.61 -10.68
C LYS A 185 13.87 14.99 -12.03
N HIS A 186 13.66 13.68 -12.15
CA HIS A 186 13.89 12.98 -13.41
C HIS A 186 12.97 13.51 -14.52
N CYS A 187 11.67 13.68 -14.23
CA CYS A 187 10.73 14.22 -15.20
C CYS A 187 11.05 15.66 -15.62
N LEU A 188 11.48 16.51 -14.69
CA LEU A 188 11.94 17.87 -15.01
C LEU A 188 13.20 17.85 -15.88
N SER A 189 14.17 17.00 -15.54
CA SER A 189 15.38 16.80 -16.35
C SER A 189 15.04 16.35 -17.78
N HIS A 190 14.07 15.45 -17.94
CA HIS A 190 13.60 15.01 -19.25
C HIS A 190 12.99 16.16 -20.05
N VAL A 191 12.10 16.93 -19.42
CA VAL A 191 11.46 18.10 -20.04
C VAL A 191 12.46 19.17 -20.46
N SER A 192 13.57 19.32 -19.73
CA SER A 192 14.66 20.24 -20.07
C SER A 192 15.59 19.73 -21.17
N GLY A 193 15.43 18.48 -21.61
CA GLY A 193 16.28 17.84 -22.64
C GLY A 193 17.56 17.21 -22.09
N ASP A 194 17.69 17.12 -20.76
CA ASP A 194 18.89 16.62 -20.07
C ASP A 194 18.81 15.12 -19.73
N ALA A 195 17.66 14.47 -19.93
CA ALA A 195 17.46 13.05 -19.67
C ALA A 195 16.45 12.42 -20.65
N ASP A 196 16.56 11.10 -20.83
CA ASP A 196 15.56 10.31 -21.55
C ASP A 196 14.23 10.22 -20.77
N GLU A 197 13.18 9.74 -21.45
CA GLU A 197 11.89 9.50 -20.80
C GLU A 197 12.02 8.43 -19.71
N CYS A 198 11.48 8.67 -18.52
CA CYS A 198 11.55 7.68 -17.45
C CYS A 198 10.75 6.42 -17.82
N ALA A 199 11.17 5.25 -17.31
CA ALA A 199 10.51 3.97 -17.61
C ALA A 199 9.00 3.95 -17.33
N ALA A 200 8.53 4.74 -16.34
CA ALA A 200 7.10 4.84 -16.01
C ALA A 200 6.31 5.74 -17.00
N CYS A 201 6.99 6.63 -17.72
CA CYS A 201 6.37 7.50 -18.71
C CYS A 201 6.52 6.95 -20.13
N ALA A 202 7.51 6.10 -20.39
CA ALA A 202 7.82 5.49 -21.68
C ALA A 202 6.57 5.19 -22.53
N GLY A 203 6.40 5.92 -23.63
CA GLY A 203 5.31 5.69 -24.60
C GLY A 203 3.92 6.17 -24.17
N THR A 204 3.80 6.86 -23.04
CA THR A 204 2.51 7.38 -22.54
C THR A 204 2.22 8.82 -22.98
N SER A 205 3.19 9.50 -23.62
CA SER A 205 3.14 10.93 -23.91
C SER A 205 2.93 11.81 -22.66
N LYS A 206 3.25 11.27 -21.47
CA LYS A 206 3.36 12.01 -20.21
C LYS A 206 4.77 12.56 -20.08
N CYS A 207 5.11 13.15 -18.93
CA CYS A 207 6.41 13.77 -18.73
C CYS A 207 6.70 14.92 -19.72
N LYS A 208 5.73 15.82 -19.91
CA LYS A 208 5.85 16.96 -20.83
C LYS A 208 5.21 18.21 -20.26
N LEU A 209 5.58 19.37 -20.80
CA LEU A 209 4.86 20.61 -20.57
C LEU A 209 3.56 20.61 -21.39
N TYR A 210 2.52 21.20 -20.81
CA TYR A 210 1.20 21.37 -21.42
C TYR A 210 0.92 22.86 -21.59
#